data_AF-A0A3L6RFI8-F1
#
_entry.id   AF-A0A3L6RFI8-F1
#
_cell.length_a   1.000
_cell.length_b   1.000
_cell.length_c   1.000
_cell.angle_alpha   90.00
_cell.angle_beta   90.00
_cell.angle_gamma   90.00
#
_symmetry.space_group_name_H-M   'P 1'
#
loop_
_entity.id
_entity.type
_entity.pdbx_description
1 polymer ?
#
loop_
_entity_poly.entity_id
_entity_poly.type
_entity_poly.pdbx_seq_one_letter_code
_entity_poly.pdbx_strand_id
1 'polypeptide(L)'
;MDTEFIVAPFTGGEESGGIVQEVVKLCSFENLKKLPVNSSGVTDPIGGLAVGDWENYMTEEMAKKLDRIVEEKLGGCGLTF
;
A
#
# COMPACT_ATOMS: atom_id res chain seq x y z
N MET A 1 -4.28 12.03 1.73
CA MET A 1 -3.07 12.67 1.19
C MET A 1 -3.31 14.15 1.31
N ASP A 2 -2.64 14.80 2.27
CA ASP A 2 -2.82 16.23 2.49
C ASP A 2 -2.22 17.01 1.32
N THR A 3 -2.96 18.00 0.86
CA THR A 3 -2.64 18.82 -0.32
C THR A 3 -1.37 19.66 -0.16
N GLU A 4 -0.81 19.72 1.04
CA GLU A 4 0.50 20.33 1.32
C GLU A 4 1.68 19.49 0.81
N PHE A 5 1.48 18.19 0.53
CA PHE A 5 2.55 17.30 0.03
C PHE A 5 2.64 17.24 -1.50
N ILE A 6 1.57 17.62 -2.22
CA ILE A 6 1.52 17.62 -3.68
C ILE A 6 1.36 19.06 -4.18
N VAL A 7 2.24 19.49 -5.08
CA VAL A 7 2.38 20.87 -5.56
C VAL A 7 1.08 21.45 -6.19
N ALA A 8 0.10 20.60 -6.54
CA ALA A 8 -1.20 21.00 -7.04
C ALA A 8 -2.32 20.20 -6.35
N PRO A 9 -3.15 20.85 -5.50
CA PRO A 9 -4.37 20.23 -5.00
C PRO A 9 -5.40 20.02 -6.11
N PHE A 10 -6.27 19.04 -5.93
CA PHE A 10 -7.48 18.94 -6.74
C PHE A 10 -8.35 20.19 -6.53
N THR A 11 -8.95 20.68 -7.60
CA THR A 11 -9.96 21.73 -7.56
C THR A 11 -11.30 21.14 -7.16
N GLY A 12 -12.19 21.96 -6.59
CA GLY A 12 -13.56 21.50 -6.26
C GLY A 12 -14.35 21.00 -7.48
N GLY A 13 -14.02 21.49 -8.68
CA GLY A 13 -14.57 20.98 -9.93
C GLY A 13 -14.08 19.57 -10.28
N GLU A 14 -12.81 19.27 -10.04
CA GLU A 14 -12.25 17.92 -10.24
C GLU A 14 -12.79 16.93 -9.20
N GLU A 15 -12.92 17.37 -7.94
CA GLU A 15 -13.51 16.56 -6.88
C GLU A 15 -14.98 16.21 -7.17
N SER A 16 -15.80 17.22 -7.49
CA SER A 16 -17.21 17.01 -7.85
C SER A 16 -17.39 16.30 -9.19
N GLY A 17 -16.43 16.44 -10.10
CA GLY A 17 -16.36 15.73 -11.37
C GLY A 17 -15.92 14.27 -11.26
N GLY A 18 -15.53 13.81 -10.07
CA GLY A 18 -15.16 12.41 -9.84
C GLY A 18 -13.73 12.04 -10.19
N ILE A 19 -12.86 13.02 -10.50
CA ILE A 19 -11.49 12.80 -10.95
C ILE A 19 -10.66 12.07 -9.89
N VAL A 20 -10.90 12.35 -8.60
CA VAL A 20 -10.22 11.67 -7.49
C VAL A 20 -10.47 10.16 -7.54
N GLN A 21 -11.71 9.76 -7.79
CA GLN A 21 -12.13 8.36 -7.88
C GLN A 21 -11.55 7.70 -9.12
N GLU A 22 -11.45 8.41 -10.24
CA GLU A 22 -10.80 7.93 -11.45
C GLU A 22 -9.30 7.67 -11.22
N VAL A 23 -8.60 8.58 -10.53
CA VAL A 23 -7.18 8.40 -10.16
C VAL A 23 -7.02 7.19 -9.22
N VAL A 24 -7.86 7.05 -8.20
CA VAL A 24 -7.85 5.88 -7.30
C VAL A 24 -8.06 4.59 -8.08
N LYS A 25 -9.02 4.57 -9.01
CA LYS A 25 -9.31 3.40 -9.85
C LYS A 25 -8.14 3.08 -10.79
N LEU A 26 -7.56 4.10 -11.42
CA LEU A 26 -6.40 3.97 -12.31
C LEU A 26 -5.19 3.38 -11.57
N CYS A 27 -4.94 3.84 -10.35
CA CYS A 27 -3.84 3.39 -9.49
C CYS A 27 -4.20 2.17 -8.63
N SER A 28 -5.39 1.60 -8.80
CA SER A 28 -5.81 0.44 -8.01
C SER A 28 -4.91 -0.76 -8.30
N PHE A 29 -4.68 -1.57 -7.27
CA PHE A 29 -3.93 -2.81 -7.40
C PHE A 29 -4.47 -3.71 -8.53
N GLU A 30 -5.79 -3.84 -8.63
CA GLU A 30 -6.45 -4.62 -9.68
C GLU A 30 -6.14 -4.12 -11.09
N ASN A 31 -6.06 -2.79 -11.27
CA ASN A 31 -5.76 -2.20 -12.57
C ASN A 31 -4.26 -2.32 -12.88
N LEU A 32 -3.40 -1.96 -11.92
CA LEU A 32 -1.95 -2.02 -12.08
C LEU A 32 -1.46 -3.45 -12.34
N LYS A 33 -2.04 -4.46 -11.69
CA LYS A 33 -1.70 -5.88 -11.89
C LYS A 33 -1.89 -6.34 -13.34
N LYS A 34 -2.87 -5.77 -14.05
CA LYS A 34 -3.23 -6.16 -15.41
C LYS A 34 -2.34 -5.52 -16.49
N LEU A 35 -1.51 -4.54 -16.12
CA LEU A 35 -0.65 -3.86 -17.09
C LEU A 35 0.49 -4.79 -17.57
N PRO A 36 0.78 -4.86 -18.88
CA PRO A 36 1.81 -5.76 -19.42
C PRO A 36 3.20 -5.59 -18.79
N VAL A 37 3.57 -4.34 -18.46
CA VAL A 37 4.84 -4.00 -17.80
C VAL A 37 4.99 -4.67 -16.42
N ASN A 38 3.88 -5.00 -15.76
CA ASN A 38 3.84 -5.58 -14.43
C ASN A 38 3.67 -7.11 -14.44
N SER A 39 3.57 -7.73 -15.63
CA SER A 39 3.26 -9.16 -15.80
C SER A 39 4.33 -9.93 -16.59
N SER A 40 5.41 -9.29 -17.02
CA SER A 40 6.42 -9.86 -17.93
C SER A 40 7.70 -10.40 -17.27
N GLY A 41 7.71 -10.65 -15.96
CA GLY A 41 8.93 -11.07 -15.23
C GLY A 41 8.68 -12.27 -14.32
N VAL A 42 9.58 -13.25 -14.37
CA VAL A 42 9.65 -14.43 -13.48
C VAL A 42 9.59 -13.95 -12.03
N THR A 43 8.69 -14.53 -11.24
CA THR A 43 8.09 -14.05 -9.98
C THR A 43 7.05 -12.96 -10.22
N ASP A 44 5.76 -13.31 -10.11
CA ASP A 44 4.61 -12.39 -10.09
C ASP A 44 4.91 -11.25 -9.08
N PRO A 45 5.41 -10.06 -9.50
CA PRO A 45 5.90 -9.03 -8.57
C PRO A 45 4.77 -8.45 -7.72
N ILE A 46 3.54 -8.77 -8.11
CA ILE A 46 2.28 -8.30 -7.57
C ILE A 46 1.50 -9.48 -6.93
N GLY A 47 1.99 -10.71 -7.01
CA GLY A 47 1.41 -11.85 -6.30
C GLY A 47 1.86 -11.83 -4.83
N GLY A 48 0.97 -11.43 -3.91
CA GLY A 48 1.23 -11.48 -2.46
C GLY A 48 1.10 -10.15 -1.70
N LEU A 49 0.68 -9.06 -2.36
CA LEU A 49 0.50 -7.75 -1.70
C LEU A 49 -0.85 -7.63 -0.96
N ALA A 50 -1.29 -8.69 -0.30
CA ALA A 50 -2.47 -8.66 0.55
C ALA A 50 -2.06 -8.40 2.00
N VAL A 51 -2.81 -7.54 2.69
CA VAL A 51 -2.66 -7.39 4.14
C VAL A 51 -2.93 -8.75 4.80
N GLY A 52 -1.99 -9.20 5.63
CA GLY A 52 -2.07 -10.51 6.31
C GLY A 52 -1.40 -11.67 5.58
N ASP A 53 -0.90 -11.50 4.35
CA ASP A 53 -0.28 -12.60 3.59
C ASP A 53 0.98 -13.19 4.28
N TRP A 54 1.59 -12.43 5.20
CA TRP A 54 2.69 -12.90 6.04
C TRP A 54 2.35 -14.17 6.84
N GLU A 55 1.07 -14.40 7.18
CA GLU A 55 0.60 -15.60 7.89
C GLU A 55 0.88 -16.89 7.10
N ASN A 56 0.95 -16.83 5.76
CA ASN A 56 1.26 -17.97 4.91
C ASN A 56 2.75 -18.37 4.95
N TYR A 57 3.61 -17.48 5.46
CA TYR A 57 5.07 -17.63 5.39
C TYR A 57 5.75 -17.61 6.76
N MET A 58 5.07 -17.15 7.80
CA MET A 58 5.62 -17.06 9.16
C MET A 58 4.83 -17.92 10.13
N THR A 59 5.54 -18.53 11.08
CA THR A 59 4.89 -19.10 12.26
C THR A 59 4.50 -18.00 13.24
N GLU A 60 3.57 -18.31 14.14
CA GLU A 60 3.14 -17.38 15.20
C GLU A 60 4.34 -16.88 16.05
N GLU A 61 5.32 -17.76 16.31
CA GLU A 61 6.54 -17.39 17.04
C GLU A 61 7.43 -16.42 16.27
N MET A 62 7.52 -16.55 14.93
CA MET A 62 8.25 -15.59 14.10
C MET A 62 7.55 -14.23 14.08
N ALA A 63 6.22 -14.22 14.01
CA ALA A 63 5.41 -13.01 14.04
C ALA A 63 5.57 -12.25 15.37
N LYS A 64 5.40 -12.93 16.50
CA LYS A 64 5.60 -12.34 17.85
C LYS A 64 7.01 -11.77 18.01
N LYS A 65 8.03 -12.44 17.46
CA LYS A 65 9.40 -11.94 17.49
C LYS A 65 9.54 -10.66 16.68
N LEU A 66 8.90 -10.58 15.51
CA LEU A 66 8.89 -9.39 14.67
C LEU A 66 8.15 -8.23 15.38
N ASP A 67 6.99 -8.48 15.96
CA ASP A 67 6.21 -7.48 16.73
C ASP A 67 7.06 -6.87 17.85
N ARG A 68 7.78 -7.71 18.60
CA ARG A 68 8.69 -7.26 19.65
C ARG A 68 9.81 -6.37 19.12
N ILE A 69 10.39 -6.71 17.97
CA ILE A 69 11.45 -5.91 17.34
C ILE A 69 10.89 -4.55 16.89
N VAL A 70 9.71 -4.54 16.27
CA VAL A 70 9.03 -3.31 15.84
C VAL A 70 8.77 -2.40 17.03
N GLU A 71 8.20 -2.93 18.12
CA GLU A 71 7.96 -2.17 19.34
C GLU A 71 9.26 -1.66 19.96
N GLU A 72 10.31 -2.49 20.06
CA GLU A 72 11.59 -2.06 20.65
C GLU A 72 12.26 -0.94 19.83
N LYS A 73 12.14 -0.98 18.49
CA LYS A 73 12.83 -0.03 17.61
C LYS A 73 12.01 1.21 17.28
N LEU A 74 10.69 1.10 17.23
CA LEU A 74 9.78 2.18 16.80
C LEU A 74 8.86 2.68 17.92
N GLY A 75 8.77 1.97 19.06
CA GLY A 75 8.01 2.36 20.25
C GLY A 75 8.60 3.65 20.85
N GLY A 76 8.00 4.78 20.51
CA GLY A 76 8.49 6.11 20.87
C GLY A 76 8.64 7.05 19.67
N CYS A 77 8.57 6.53 18.44
CA CYS A 77 8.53 7.33 17.21
C CYS A 77 7.11 7.86 16.90
N GLY A 78 6.11 7.57 17.73
CA GLY A 78 4.71 7.90 17.47
C GLY A 78 4.06 7.03 16.39
N LEU A 79 4.72 5.95 15.99
CA LEU A 79 4.19 4.95 15.06
C LEU A 79 3.49 3.83 15.84
N THR A 80 2.24 3.54 15.47
CA THR A 80 1.45 2.40 15.95
C THR A 80 0.80 1.73 14.75
N PHE A 81 0.79 0.41 14.70
CA PHE A 81 0.31 -0.39 13.57
C PHE A 81 -0.74 -1.40 14.01
#